data_AF-A0A929IY60-F1
#
_entry.id   AF-A0A929IY60-F1
#
_cell.length_a   1.000
_cell.length_b   1.000
_cell.length_c   1.000
_cell.angle_alpha   90.00
_cell.angle_beta   90.00
_cell.angle_gamma   90.00
#
_symmetry.space_group_name_H-M   'P 1'
#
loop_
_entity.id
_entity.type
_entity.pdbx_description
1 polymer ?
#
loop_
_entity_poly.entity_id
_entity_poly.type
_entity_poly.pdbx_seq_one_letter_code
_entity_poly.pdbx_strand_id
1 'polypeptide(L)' 'IEPSKKEKRKYCNEAKQDLAAINSRGRVREINEKGEYIYLSEPERQQRISDAKKKQREFCR' A
#
# COMPACT_ATOMS: atom_id res chain seq x y z
N ILE A 1 -12.50 6.80 -16.54
CA ILE A 1 -12.09 5.50 -17.10
C ILE A 1 -12.14 4.50 -15.96
N GLU A 2 -13.05 3.53 -16.00
CA GLU A 2 -13.06 2.46 -15.00
C GLU A 2 -11.90 1.48 -15.29
N PRO A 3 -11.16 1.03 -14.25
CA PRO A 3 -10.08 0.06 -14.44
C PRO A 3 -10.62 -1.28 -14.93
N SER A 4 -9.88 -1.92 -15.84
CA SER A 4 -10.19 -3.26 -16.33
C SER A 4 -10.17 -4.30 -15.19
N LYS A 5 -10.77 -5.49 -15.41
CA LYS A 5 -10.73 -6.59 -14.43
C LYS A 5 -9.29 -6.96 -14.02
N LYS A 6 -8.33 -6.89 -14.96
CA LYS A 6 -6.91 -7.15 -14.71
C LYS A 6 -6.29 -6.10 -13.81
N GLU A 7 -6.59 -4.83 -14.05
CA GLU A 7 -6.12 -3.71 -13.22
C GLU A 7 -6.74 -3.72 -11.83
N LYS A 8 -8.05 -4.00 -11.71
CA LYS A 8 -8.71 -4.19 -10.40
C LYS A 8 -8.01 -5.28 -9.59
N ARG A 9 -7.67 -6.41 -10.22
CA ARG A 9 -6.91 -7.49 -9.55
C ARG A 9 -5.50 -7.06 -9.16
N LYS A 10 -4.80 -6.29 -10.00
CA LYS A 10 -3.49 -5.72 -9.68
C LYS A 10 -3.57 -4.80 -8.46
N TYR A 11 -4.48 -3.84 -8.44
CA TYR A 11 -4.68 -2.93 -7.31
C TYR A 11 -5.09 -3.64 -6.03
N CYS A 12 -5.92 -4.68 -6.13
CA CYS A 12 -6.25 -5.52 -4.98
C CYS A 12 -5.00 -6.22 -4.41
N ASN A 13 -4.16 -6.79 -5.28
CA ASN A 13 -2.94 -7.48 -4.85
C ASN A 13 -1.94 -6.51 -4.21
N GLU A 14 -1.78 -5.32 -4.78
CA GLU A 14 -0.94 -4.25 -4.20
C GLU A 14 -1.44 -3.87 -2.81
N ALA A 15 -2.74 -3.62 -2.65
CA ALA A 15 -3.33 -3.27 -1.35
C ALA A 15 -3.12 -4.37 -0.30
N LYS A 16 -3.26 -5.64 -0.69
CA LYS A 16 -3.00 -6.78 0.20
C LYS A 16 -1.52 -6.89 0.59
N GLN A 17 -0.62 -6.68 -0.37
CA GLN A 17 0.83 -6.72 -0.13
C GLN A 17 1.27 -5.58 0.78
N ASP A 18 0.76 -4.37 0.59
CA ASP A 18 1.03 -3.22 1.45
C ASP A 18 0.58 -3.51 2.89
N LEU A 19 -0.68 -3.96 3.08
CA LEU A 19 -1.18 -4.30 4.42
C LEU A 19 -0.36 -5.43 5.07
N ALA A 20 0.00 -6.46 4.31
CA ALA A 20 0.83 -7.54 4.81
C ALA A 20 2.24 -7.05 5.20
N ALA A 21 2.86 -6.19 4.39
CA ALA A 21 4.17 -5.62 4.67
C ALA A 21 4.15 -4.73 5.93
N ILE A 22 3.11 -3.91 6.09
CA ILE A 22 2.95 -3.00 7.23
C ILE A 22 2.62 -3.75 8.55
N ASN A 23 1.87 -4.86 8.45
CA ASN A 23 1.51 -5.66 9.62
C ASN A 23 2.63 -6.64 10.03
N SER A 24 3.36 -7.19 9.07
CA SER A 24 4.44 -8.16 9.36
C SER A 24 5.75 -7.49 9.80
N ARG A 25 5.98 -6.25 9.39
CA ARG A 25 7.22 -5.52 9.69
C ARG A 25 6.92 -4.40 10.68
N GLY A 26 7.58 -4.41 11.82
CA GLY A 26 7.45 -3.37 12.84
C GLY A 26 7.86 -1.96 12.35
N ARG A 27 8.64 -1.86 11.26
CA ARG A 27 8.98 -0.58 10.61
C ARG A 27 8.76 -0.67 9.10
N VAL A 28 8.03 0.29 8.56
CA VAL A 28 7.80 0.43 7.11
C VAL A 28 8.93 1.25 6.52
N ARG A 29 9.48 0.78 5.39
CA ARG A 29 10.50 1.51 4.63
C ARG A 29 9.98 1.79 3.23
N GLU A 30 10.30 2.95 2.71
CA GLU A 30 10.06 3.31 1.31
C GLU A 30 11.32 3.88 0.67
N ILE A 31 11.33 3.88 -0.65
CA ILE A 31 12.42 4.43 -1.45
C ILE A 31 12.05 5.89 -1.73
N ASN A 32 12.89 6.83 -1.28
CA ASN A 32 12.70 8.25 -1.58
C ASN A 32 13.08 8.57 -3.04
N GLU A 33 12.91 9.82 -3.47
CA GLU A 33 13.25 10.27 -4.84
C GLU A 33 14.74 10.07 -5.20
N LYS A 34 15.61 9.94 -4.21
CA LYS A 34 17.06 9.71 -4.37
C LYS A 34 17.42 8.22 -4.45
N GLY A 35 16.45 7.31 -4.33
CA GLY A 35 16.69 5.87 -4.34
C GLY A 35 17.08 5.29 -2.96
N GLU A 36 16.98 6.07 -1.88
CA GLU A 36 17.38 5.64 -0.54
C GLU A 36 16.20 5.07 0.25
N TYR A 37 16.46 4.04 1.06
CA TYR A 37 15.46 3.51 1.97
C TYR A 37 15.31 4.40 3.21
N ILE A 38 14.17 5.09 3.32
CA ILE A 38 13.78 5.84 4.51
C ILE A 38 12.75 5.07 5.31
N TYR A 39 12.77 5.24 6.63
CA TYR A 39 11.72 4.72 7.51
C TYR A 39 10.56 5.71 7.57
N LEU A 40 9.34 5.21 7.41
CA LEU A 40 8.16 6.03 7.62
C LEU A 40 8.01 6.38 9.09
N SER A 41 7.63 7.62 9.35
CA SER A 41 7.09 8.05 10.64
C SER A 41 5.75 7.35 10.92
N GLU A 42 5.32 7.34 12.18
CA GLU A 42 4.00 6.79 12.56
C GLU A 42 2.83 7.43 11.78
N PRO A 43 2.75 8.77 11.61
CA PRO A 43 1.71 9.39 10.80
C PRO A 43 1.69 8.91 9.35
N GLU A 44 2.86 8.84 8.69
CA GLU A 44 2.96 8.36 7.30
C GLU A 44 2.58 6.89 7.19
N ARG A 45 2.96 6.08 8.19
CA ARG A 45 2.55 4.69 8.29
C ARG A 45 1.03 4.56 8.38
N GLN A 46 0.38 5.37 9.23
CA GLN A 46 -1.08 5.35 9.36
C GLN A 46 -1.77 5.78 8.06
N GLN A 47 -1.23 6.78 7.37
CA GLN A 47 -1.74 7.21 6.07
C GLN A 47 -1.65 6.06 5.05
N ARG A 48 -0.51 5.37 4.97
CA ARG A 48 -0.31 4.24 4.05
C ARG A 48 -1.25 3.06 4.36
N ILE A 49 -1.52 2.81 5.64
CA ILE A 49 -2.54 1.82 6.05
C ILE A 49 -3.94 2.24 5.57
N SER A 50 -4.30 3.50 5.75
CA SER A 50 -5.60 4.04 5.33
C SER A 50 -5.80 3.88 3.82
N ASP A 51 -4.79 4.26 3.04
CA ASP A 51 -4.81 4.18 1.58
C ASP A 51 -4.89 2.73 1.09
N ALA A 52 -4.11 1.82 1.69
CA ALA A 52 -4.16 0.41 1.37
C ALA A 52 -5.54 -0.21 1.73
N LYS A 53 -6.13 0.15 2.87
CA LYS A 53 -7.49 -0.28 3.23
C LYS A 53 -8.56 0.27 2.28
N LYS A 54 -8.39 1.50 1.79
CA LYS A 54 -9.30 2.11 0.81
C LYS A 54 -9.21 1.37 -0.53
N LYS A 55 -8.00 1.21 -1.07
CA LYS A 55 -7.75 0.44 -2.30
C LYS A 55 -8.28 -1.00 -2.19
N GLN A 56 -8.09 -1.65 -1.05
CA GLN A 56 -8.62 -3.00 -0.82
C GLN A 56 -10.15 -3.02 -0.95
N ARG A 57 -10.86 -2.07 -0.32
CA ARG A 57 -12.33 -1.99 -0.39
C ARG A 57 -12.85 -1.68 -1.79
N GLU A 58 -12.12 -0.88 -2.56
CA GLU A 58 -12.49 -0.47 -3.91
C GLU A 58 -12.22 -1.56 -4.96
N PHE A 59 -11.11 -2.29 -4.83
CA PHE A 59 -10.60 -3.15 -5.90
C PHE A 59 -10.62 -4.66 -5.61
N CYS A 60 -10.76 -5.11 -4.36
CA CYS A 60 -10.79 -6.53 -4.01
C CYS A 60 -12.19 -7.17 -4.02
N ARG A 61 -13.16 -6.59 -4.74
CA ARG A 61 -14.52 -7.14 -4.88
C ARG A 61 -14.60 -8.23 -5.93
#